data_AF-A0A9D6WY94-F1
#
_entry.id   AF-A0A9D6WY94-F1
#
_cell.length_a   1.000
_cell.length_b   1.000
_cell.length_c   1.000
_cell.angle_alpha   90.00
_cell.angle_beta   90.00
_cell.angle_gamma   90.00
#
_symmetry.space_group_name_H-M   'P 1'
#
loop_
_entity.id
_entity.type
_entity.pdbx_description
1 polymer ?
#
loop_
_entity_poly.entity_id
_entity_poly.type
_entity_poly.pdbx_seq_one_letter_code
_entity_poly.pdbx_strand_id
1 'polypeptide(L)'
;MPDEIWYADDLLPTENAVQEIAKATTRSIENVQAEVNAEVRGKVLINLPDWARVTDTANLLTSNRAADFYRVRLGFQFELTPAAQHAHAQFVYAVCAAQLRSATDSAEQPRVYEMYPRDYYEKDKPPTATFELGPEITLDKVGASLGKISGDIALGQLEPVVVGFPGAEERAPRWELRPQSKTLIGIRYLWFLLQVPHTCQGARLAVRADGDIQTRLGRIAIGPKERVLDKRPSVLIR
;
A
#
# COMPACT_ATOMS: atom_id res chain seq x y z
N MET A 1 7.05 -18.53 4.85
CA MET A 1 5.66 -19.00 5.08
C MET A 1 4.86 -18.83 3.79
N PRO A 2 3.88 -19.70 3.47
CA PRO A 2 2.95 -19.45 2.37
C PRO A 2 2.23 -18.11 2.58
N ASP A 3 1.85 -17.44 1.49
CA ASP A 3 1.16 -16.15 1.53
C ASP A 3 -0.28 -16.32 2.04
N GLU A 4 -0.42 -16.56 3.34
CA GLU A 4 -1.70 -16.75 4.00
C GLU A 4 -2.59 -15.52 3.82
N ILE A 5 -3.82 -15.74 3.39
CA ILE A 5 -4.80 -14.66 3.21
C ILE A 5 -5.33 -14.30 4.60
N TRP A 6 -5.15 -13.04 4.99
CA TRP A 6 -5.69 -12.51 6.22
C TRP A 6 -7.20 -12.23 6.08
N TYR A 7 -7.59 -11.52 5.03
CA TYR A 7 -9.00 -11.37 4.64
C TYR A 7 -9.11 -10.88 3.18
N ALA A 8 -10.33 -10.81 2.67
CA ALA A 8 -10.62 -10.28 1.36
C ALA A 8 -11.71 -9.20 1.40
N ASP A 9 -11.61 -8.19 0.54
CA ASP A 9 -12.70 -7.26 0.27
C ASP A 9 -13.16 -7.36 -1.17
N ASP A 10 -14.48 -7.32 -1.35
CA ASP A 10 -15.06 -6.92 -2.62
C ASP A 10 -14.90 -5.39 -2.77
N LEU A 11 -14.34 -4.98 -3.90
CA LEU A 11 -14.19 -3.58 -4.26
C LEU A 11 -15.37 -3.16 -5.11
N LEU A 12 -16.23 -2.36 -4.51
CA LEU A 12 -17.49 -1.92 -5.08
C LEU A 12 -17.37 -0.49 -5.63
N PRO A 13 -18.07 -0.17 -6.73
CA PRO A 13 -18.24 1.19 -7.20
C PRO A 13 -18.74 2.10 -6.08
N THR A 14 -18.19 3.31 -6.01
CA THR A 14 -18.77 4.34 -5.13
C THR A 14 -20.11 4.82 -5.68
N GLU A 15 -21.05 5.17 -4.79
CA GLU A 15 -22.33 5.76 -5.19
C GLU A 15 -22.14 7.03 -6.03
N ASN A 16 -21.15 7.85 -5.67
CA ASN A 16 -20.79 9.05 -6.42
C ASN A 16 -20.36 8.73 -7.86
N ALA A 17 -19.51 7.71 -8.07
CA ALA A 17 -19.07 7.33 -9.40
C ALA A 17 -20.25 6.90 -10.30
N VAL A 18 -21.21 6.15 -9.76
CA VAL A 18 -22.41 5.74 -10.51
C VAL A 18 -23.28 6.95 -10.86
N GLN A 19 -23.46 7.87 -9.92
CA GLN A 19 -24.22 9.11 -10.16
C GLN A 19 -23.58 10.00 -11.22
N GLU A 20 -22.26 10.15 -11.21
CA GLU A 20 -21.52 10.95 -12.20
C GLU A 20 -21.65 10.36 -13.60
N ILE A 21 -21.54 9.03 -13.74
CA ILE A 21 -21.74 8.36 -15.04
C ILE A 21 -23.19 8.51 -15.52
N ALA A 22 -24.17 8.34 -14.63
CA ALA A 22 -25.59 8.52 -14.97
C ALA A 22 -25.86 9.93 -15.50
N LYS A 23 -25.30 10.95 -14.83
CA LYS A 23 -25.38 12.35 -15.28
C LYS A 23 -24.69 12.56 -16.63
N ALA A 24 -23.46 12.06 -16.80
CA ALA A 24 -22.68 12.25 -18.02
C ALA A 24 -23.28 11.54 -19.24
N THR A 25 -23.96 10.40 -19.04
CA THR A 25 -24.57 9.60 -20.10
C THR A 25 -26.05 9.89 -20.31
N THR A 26 -26.67 10.74 -19.48
CA THR A 26 -28.12 11.02 -19.47
C THR A 26 -28.97 9.74 -19.32
N ARG A 27 -28.43 8.71 -18.67
CA ARG A 27 -29.09 7.42 -18.44
C ARG A 27 -29.67 7.38 -17.02
N SER A 28 -30.68 6.54 -16.80
CA SER A 28 -31.18 6.32 -15.43
C SER A 28 -30.09 5.70 -14.55
N ILE A 29 -30.07 6.10 -13.28
CA ILE A 29 -29.13 5.56 -12.28
C ILE A 29 -29.26 4.04 -12.19
N GLU A 30 -30.48 3.51 -12.25
CA GLU A 30 -30.74 2.06 -12.18
C GLU A 30 -30.06 1.29 -13.33
N ASN A 31 -30.15 1.82 -14.56
CA ASN A 31 -29.54 1.19 -15.73
C ASN A 31 -28.01 1.26 -15.67
N VAL A 32 -27.45 2.40 -15.23
CA VAL A 32 -26.00 2.55 -15.05
C VAL A 32 -25.51 1.66 -13.92
N GLN A 33 -26.21 1.60 -12.79
CA GLN A 33 -25.86 0.75 -11.66
C GLN A 33 -25.85 -0.73 -12.06
N ALA A 34 -26.83 -1.20 -12.83
CA ALA A 34 -26.87 -2.58 -13.31
C ALA A 34 -25.66 -2.92 -14.19
N GLU A 35 -25.31 -2.01 -15.11
CA GLU A 35 -24.17 -2.17 -16.01
C GLU A 35 -22.83 -2.10 -15.29
N VAL A 36 -22.66 -1.13 -14.39
CA VAL A 36 -21.48 -1.00 -13.53
C VAL A 36 -21.36 -2.23 -12.63
N ASN A 37 -22.45 -2.76 -12.07
CA ASN A 37 -22.40 -3.98 -11.25
C ASN A 37 -22.02 -5.24 -12.05
N ALA A 38 -22.26 -5.24 -13.37
CA ALA A 38 -21.87 -6.32 -14.26
C ALA A 38 -20.42 -6.21 -14.73
N GLU A 39 -19.93 -4.99 -14.95
CA GLU A 39 -18.61 -4.72 -15.56
C GLU A 39 -17.51 -4.37 -14.55
N VAL A 40 -17.87 -3.91 -13.36
CA VAL A 40 -16.95 -3.38 -12.34
C VAL A 40 -17.11 -4.16 -11.03
N ARG A 41 -16.48 -5.33 -10.99
CA ARG A 41 -16.27 -6.07 -9.74
C ARG A 41 -14.80 -6.42 -9.61
N GLY A 42 -14.13 -5.65 -8.76
CA GLY A 42 -12.79 -5.94 -8.30
C GLY A 42 -12.84 -6.67 -6.95
N LYS A 43 -11.79 -7.41 -6.65
CA LYS A 43 -11.56 -7.98 -5.32
C LYS A 43 -10.11 -7.70 -4.93
N VAL A 44 -9.89 -7.47 -3.65
CA VAL A 44 -8.54 -7.46 -3.08
C VAL A 44 -8.43 -8.55 -2.02
N LEU A 45 -7.42 -9.41 -2.15
CA LEU A 45 -7.02 -10.31 -1.08
C LEU A 45 -5.86 -9.65 -0.34
N ILE A 46 -6.01 -9.53 0.97
CA ILE A 46 -4.99 -8.99 1.85
C ILE A 46 -4.27 -10.16 2.49
N ASN A 47 -2.97 -10.26 2.28
CA ASN A 47 -2.15 -11.29 2.91
C ASN A 47 -1.82 -10.90 4.35
N LEU A 48 -1.64 -11.90 5.20
CA LEU A 48 -1.12 -11.71 6.55
C LEU A 48 0.25 -11.04 6.44
N PRO A 49 0.51 -9.95 7.19
CA PRO A 49 1.81 -9.32 7.16
C PRO A 49 2.90 -10.30 7.58
N ASP A 50 4.05 -10.20 6.94
CA ASP A 50 5.27 -10.87 7.35
C ASP A 50 6.17 -9.84 8.02
N TRP A 51 6.57 -10.08 9.26
CA TRP A 51 7.42 -9.15 9.99
C TRP A 51 8.58 -9.85 10.69
N ALA A 52 9.71 -9.14 10.75
CA ALA A 52 10.89 -9.56 11.47
C ALA A 52 11.41 -8.41 12.32
N ARG A 53 11.72 -8.68 13.58
CA ARG A 53 12.36 -7.70 14.47
C ARG A 53 13.79 -7.42 13.97
N VAL A 54 14.14 -6.14 13.90
CA VAL A 54 15.49 -5.68 13.58
C VAL A 54 16.32 -5.74 14.86
N THR A 55 17.37 -6.56 14.87
CA THR A 55 18.23 -6.77 16.04
C THR A 55 19.42 -5.81 16.07
N ASP A 56 19.95 -5.43 14.91
CA ASP A 56 21.00 -4.42 14.78
C ASP A 56 20.36 -3.07 14.42
N THR A 57 20.22 -2.20 15.41
CA THR A 57 19.68 -0.85 15.26
C THR A 57 20.77 0.22 15.32
N ALA A 58 22.05 -0.14 15.26
CA ALA A 58 23.16 0.80 15.44
C ALA A 58 23.18 1.93 14.39
N ASN A 59 22.68 1.63 13.19
CA ASN A 59 22.58 2.58 12.08
C ASN A 59 21.18 3.21 11.93
N LEU A 60 20.24 2.89 12.81
CA LEU A 60 18.94 3.56 12.82
C LEU A 60 19.08 4.84 13.64
N LEU A 61 18.73 5.99 13.05
CA LEU A 61 18.54 7.22 13.81
C LEU A 61 17.36 7.00 14.76
N THR A 62 17.67 6.48 15.96
CA THR A 62 16.66 6.34 16.99
C THR A 62 16.29 7.74 17.45
N SER A 63 15.01 8.10 17.34
CA SER A 63 14.47 9.08 18.29
C SER A 63 14.89 8.54 19.66
N ASN A 64 15.66 9.26 20.49
CA ASN A 64 16.24 8.84 21.79
C ASN A 64 15.21 8.25 22.79
N ARG A 65 14.51 7.19 22.41
CA ARG A 65 13.29 6.62 22.96
C ARG A 65 13.44 5.11 22.80
N ALA A 66 13.14 4.40 23.88
CA ALA A 66 13.18 2.94 23.88
C ALA A 66 12.07 2.41 22.96
N ALA A 67 12.46 1.74 21.88
CA ALA A 67 11.56 1.24 20.85
C ALA A 67 12.10 -0.03 20.21
N ASP A 68 11.18 -0.86 19.74
CA ASP A 68 11.47 -2.00 18.88
C ASP A 68 11.25 -1.62 17.43
N PHE A 69 12.11 -2.14 16.54
CA PHE A 69 12.02 -1.90 15.11
C PHE A 69 11.68 -3.20 14.39
N TYR A 70 10.76 -3.13 13.42
CA TYR A 70 10.33 -4.27 12.63
C TYR A 70 10.39 -3.94 11.15
N ARG A 71 10.96 -4.84 10.35
CA ARG A 71 10.75 -4.85 8.91
C ARG A 71 9.45 -5.57 8.63
N VAL A 72 8.53 -4.92 7.92
CA VAL A 72 7.19 -5.47 7.63
C VAL A 72 7.00 -5.54 6.12
N ARG A 73 6.44 -6.66 5.62
CA ARG A 73 5.93 -6.83 4.27
C ARG A 73 4.40 -6.99 4.30
N LEU A 74 3.70 -6.24 3.45
CA LEU A 74 2.27 -6.40 3.19
C LEU A 74 2.04 -6.90 1.77
N GLY A 75 1.12 -7.84 1.61
CA GLY A 75 0.68 -8.32 0.30
C GLY A 75 -0.75 -7.86 0.01
N PHE A 76 -0.93 -7.24 -1.15
CA PHE A 76 -2.24 -6.88 -1.71
C PHE A 76 -2.40 -7.57 -3.06
N GLN A 77 -3.32 -8.51 -3.17
CA GLN A 77 -3.62 -9.21 -4.42
C GLN A 77 -4.88 -8.67 -5.06
N PHE A 78 -4.71 -8.01 -6.20
CA PHE A 78 -5.80 -7.42 -6.96
C PHE A 78 -6.34 -8.40 -8.00
N GLU A 79 -7.66 -8.56 -8.00
CA GLU A 79 -8.38 -9.45 -8.91
C GLU A 79 -9.54 -8.71 -9.56
N LEU A 80 -9.82 -9.09 -10.80
CA LEU A 80 -11.05 -8.72 -11.49
C LEU A 80 -11.89 -9.98 -11.68
N THR A 81 -13.20 -9.85 -11.58
CA THR A 81 -14.09 -10.97 -11.94
C THR A 81 -13.93 -11.35 -13.42
N PRO A 82 -14.22 -12.60 -13.81
CA PRO A 82 -14.17 -13.01 -15.22
C PRO A 82 -15.03 -12.12 -16.13
N ALA A 83 -16.21 -11.70 -15.66
CA ALA A 83 -17.08 -10.79 -16.40
C ALA A 83 -16.41 -9.43 -16.68
N ALA A 84 -15.76 -8.84 -15.67
CA ALA A 84 -15.01 -7.60 -15.83
C ALA A 84 -13.82 -7.77 -16.80
N GLN A 85 -13.11 -8.90 -16.72
CA GLN A 85 -12.01 -9.21 -17.65
C GLN A 85 -12.50 -9.35 -19.10
N HIS A 86 -13.63 -10.04 -19.32
CA HIS A 86 -14.27 -10.16 -20.64
C HIS A 86 -14.75 -8.81 -21.18
N ALA A 87 -15.17 -7.89 -20.30
CA ALA A 87 -15.50 -6.51 -20.64
C ALA A 87 -14.27 -5.61 -20.84
N HIS A 88 -13.07 -6.18 -20.85
CA HIS A 88 -11.79 -5.47 -20.96
C HIS A 88 -11.56 -4.42 -19.86
N ALA A 89 -12.16 -4.61 -18.68
CA ALA A 89 -11.93 -3.75 -17.54
C ALA A 89 -10.48 -3.87 -17.04
N GLN A 90 -9.90 -2.77 -16.59
CA GLN A 90 -8.51 -2.72 -16.13
C GLN A 90 -8.36 -1.83 -14.90
N PHE A 91 -7.68 -2.31 -13.87
CA PHE A 91 -7.21 -1.42 -12.81
C PHE A 91 -6.18 -0.44 -13.39
N VAL A 92 -6.47 0.86 -13.29
CA VAL A 92 -5.59 1.95 -13.73
C VAL A 92 -4.98 2.73 -12.58
N TYR A 93 -5.45 2.47 -11.37
CA TYR A 93 -4.97 3.09 -10.14
C TYR A 93 -5.36 2.21 -8.95
N ALA A 94 -4.52 2.15 -7.92
CA ALA A 94 -4.90 1.66 -6.61
C ALA A 94 -4.23 2.47 -5.50
N VAL A 95 -4.88 2.52 -4.34
CA VAL A 95 -4.32 3.04 -3.12
C VAL A 95 -4.33 1.92 -2.10
N CYS A 96 -3.16 1.48 -1.68
CA CYS A 96 -3.02 0.67 -0.47
C CYS A 96 -2.78 1.62 0.69
N ALA A 97 -3.57 1.52 1.75
CA ALA A 97 -3.42 2.33 2.94
C ALA A 97 -3.34 1.44 4.17
N ALA A 98 -2.55 1.86 5.15
CA ALA A 98 -2.50 1.23 6.45
C ALA A 98 -2.73 2.24 7.57
N GLN A 99 -3.06 1.73 8.74
CA GLN A 99 -3.09 2.50 9.97
C GLN A 99 -2.56 1.66 11.12
N LEU A 100 -1.69 2.29 11.91
CA LEU A 100 -1.04 1.71 13.06
C LEU A 100 -1.49 2.41 14.32
N ARG A 101 -1.62 1.62 15.39
CA ARG A 101 -2.02 2.08 16.72
C ARG A 101 -1.26 1.30 17.76
N SER A 102 -1.07 1.93 18.91
CA SER A 102 -0.62 1.23 20.10
C SER A 102 -1.51 0.01 20.39
N ALA A 103 -0.92 -1.10 20.82
CA ALA A 103 -1.67 -2.27 21.27
C ALA A 103 -2.35 -2.05 22.63
N THR A 104 -1.86 -1.05 23.38
CA THR A 104 -2.33 -0.60 24.69
C THR A 104 -2.82 0.85 24.62
N ASP A 105 -3.42 1.33 25.71
CA ASP A 105 -3.71 2.75 25.89
C ASP A 105 -2.42 3.51 26.24
N SER A 106 -1.65 3.86 25.20
CA SER A 106 -0.40 4.63 25.31
C SER A 106 -0.56 5.99 24.65
N ALA A 107 -0.02 7.02 25.29
CA ALA A 107 0.10 8.36 24.71
C ALA A 107 1.09 8.38 23.53
N GLU A 108 2.05 7.45 23.49
CA GLU A 108 2.91 7.26 22.33
C GLU A 108 2.24 6.37 21.28
N GLN A 109 2.67 6.50 20.03
CA GLN A 109 2.10 5.74 18.91
C GLN A 109 3.22 5.14 18.04
N PRO A 110 2.98 3.97 17.42
CA PRO A 110 3.90 3.42 16.44
C PRO A 110 4.07 4.36 15.24
N ARG A 111 5.24 4.30 14.61
CA ARG A 111 5.61 5.15 13.48
C ARG A 111 6.15 4.31 12.34
N VAL A 112 5.79 4.69 11.13
CA VAL A 112 6.32 4.10 9.91
C VAL A 112 7.42 4.99 9.40
N TYR A 113 8.60 4.42 9.25
CA TYR A 113 9.67 5.00 8.47
C TYR A 113 9.59 4.43 7.05
N GLU A 114 9.48 5.33 6.08
CA GLU A 114 9.37 4.96 4.69
C GLU A 114 10.66 4.30 4.20
N MET A 115 10.52 3.18 3.50
CA MET A 115 11.57 2.68 2.62
C MET A 115 10.98 1.97 1.40
N TYR A 116 11.29 2.52 0.23
CA TYR A 116 11.06 2.00 -1.12
C TYR A 116 9.60 1.96 -1.56
N PRO A 117 9.11 3.07 -2.15
CA PRO A 117 8.02 2.96 -3.09
C PRO A 117 8.52 2.22 -4.33
N ARG A 118 8.54 0.88 -4.31
CA ARG A 118 8.60 0.10 -5.53
C ARG A 118 7.64 -1.07 -5.39
N ASP A 119 6.80 -1.23 -6.40
CA ASP A 119 6.02 -2.44 -6.59
C ASP A 119 6.98 -3.61 -6.86
N TYR A 120 7.10 -4.54 -5.91
CA TYR A 120 7.83 -5.78 -6.11
C TYR A 120 6.84 -6.92 -6.34
N TYR A 121 6.93 -7.51 -7.53
CA TYR A 121 6.28 -8.79 -7.83
C TYR A 121 7.03 -9.96 -7.19
N GLU A 122 8.34 -9.79 -6.91
CA GLU A 122 9.20 -10.83 -6.36
C GLU A 122 9.22 -10.79 -4.83
N LYS A 123 8.71 -11.85 -4.21
CA LYS A 123 8.58 -12.00 -2.75
C LYS A 123 9.90 -11.93 -1.98
N ASP A 124 10.96 -12.47 -2.57
CA ASP A 124 12.25 -12.74 -1.92
C ASP A 124 13.37 -11.76 -2.29
N LYS A 125 13.05 -10.72 -3.07
CA LYS A 125 13.98 -9.63 -3.38
C LYS A 125 13.59 -8.39 -2.59
N PRO A 126 13.90 -8.30 -1.28
CA PRO A 126 13.82 -7.02 -0.59
C PRO A 126 14.77 -6.05 -1.30
N PRO A 127 14.43 -4.75 -1.39
CA PRO A 127 15.33 -3.75 -1.96
C PRO A 127 16.71 -3.83 -1.28
N THR A 128 17.77 -3.99 -2.07
CA THR A 128 19.13 -3.66 -1.65
C THR A 128 19.27 -2.16 -1.72
N ALA A 129 19.42 -1.53 -0.57
CA ALA A 129 19.62 -0.11 -0.57
C ALA A 129 20.39 0.36 0.65
N THR A 130 21.20 1.37 0.37
CA THR A 130 22.02 2.08 1.33
C THR A 130 21.18 3.21 1.90
N PHE A 131 21.14 3.29 3.22
CA PHE A 131 20.33 4.23 3.97
C PHE A 131 21.08 5.57 4.04
N GLU A 132 20.52 6.64 3.48
CA GLU A 132 20.88 8.01 3.86
C GLU A 132 19.63 8.66 4.47
N LEU A 133 19.58 8.65 5.80
CA LEU A 133 18.59 9.40 6.56
C LEU A 133 19.22 10.76 6.89
N GLY A 134 19.03 11.75 6.03
CA GLY A 134 19.66 13.06 6.20
C GLY A 134 18.98 13.93 7.26
N PRO A 135 19.73 14.60 8.15
CA PRO A 135 19.54 16.00 8.40
C PRO A 135 20.34 16.80 7.36
N GLU A 136 19.73 17.82 6.76
CA GLU A 136 20.48 18.75 5.92
C GLU A 136 21.51 19.48 6.80
N ILE A 137 22.77 19.05 6.70
CA ILE A 137 23.94 19.77 7.22
C ILE A 137 24.98 19.71 6.10
N THR A 138 25.11 20.81 5.36
CA THR A 138 26.23 21.07 4.47
C THR A 138 27.55 20.95 5.24
N LEU A 139 28.46 20.08 4.80
CA LEU A 139 29.88 20.15 5.09
C LEU A 139 30.70 19.45 4.01
N ASP A 140 31.69 20.19 3.54
CA ASP A 140 32.52 19.99 2.35
C ASP A 140 33.35 18.70 2.31
N LYS A 141 33.52 18.20 1.07
CA LYS A 141 34.66 17.45 0.49
C LYS A 141 35.11 16.14 1.15
N VAL A 142 35.07 15.05 0.37
CA VAL A 142 36.22 14.34 -0.24
C VAL A 142 35.69 13.03 -0.87
N GLY A 143 36.04 12.80 -2.14
CA GLY A 143 35.54 11.67 -2.94
C GLY A 143 36.46 10.44 -2.97
N ALA A 144 35.89 9.33 -3.43
CA ALA A 144 36.58 8.28 -4.21
C ALA A 144 35.54 7.33 -4.85
N SER A 145 35.74 7.02 -6.13
CA SER A 145 34.90 6.14 -6.97
C SER A 145 35.42 4.71 -6.95
N LEU A 146 34.53 3.71 -6.86
CA LEU A 146 34.85 2.30 -7.11
C LEU A 146 33.69 1.58 -7.84
N GLY A 147 33.93 1.31 -9.14
CA GLY A 147 33.45 0.11 -9.85
C GLY A 147 31.98 -0.01 -10.23
N LYS A 148 31.61 0.47 -11.43
CA LYS A 148 30.40 0.03 -12.15
C LYS A 148 30.54 -1.43 -12.61
N ILE A 149 29.58 -2.26 -12.27
CA ILE A 149 29.21 -3.43 -13.09
C ILE A 149 27.76 -3.21 -13.52
N SER A 150 27.60 -2.82 -14.78
CA SER A 150 26.34 -2.57 -15.46
C SER A 150 25.75 -3.85 -16.02
N GLY A 151 24.43 -4.01 -15.87
CA GLY A 151 23.63 -5.01 -16.55
C GLY A 151 22.16 -4.60 -16.50
N ASP A 152 21.74 -3.77 -17.46
CA ASP A 152 20.36 -3.30 -17.56
C ASP A 152 19.53 -4.26 -18.40
N ILE A 153 18.54 -4.90 -17.77
CA ILE A 153 17.36 -5.43 -18.47
C ILE A 153 16.20 -4.52 -18.06
N ALA A 154 15.69 -3.75 -19.02
CA ALA A 154 14.59 -2.82 -18.79
C ALA A 154 13.30 -3.57 -18.43
N LEU A 155 12.82 -3.40 -17.21
CA LEU A 155 11.48 -3.77 -16.77
C LEU A 155 10.70 -2.48 -16.50
N GLY A 156 9.59 -2.28 -17.23
CA GLY A 156 8.75 -1.08 -17.18
C GLY A 156 8.29 -0.75 -15.77
N GLN A 157 8.58 0.48 -15.34
CA GLN A 157 8.51 0.94 -13.95
C GLN A 157 7.09 1.43 -13.59
N LEU A 158 6.60 1.06 -12.41
CA LEU A 158 5.52 1.78 -11.72
C LEU A 158 6.17 2.51 -10.54
N GLU A 159 5.94 3.81 -10.40
CA GLU A 159 6.44 4.61 -9.28
C GLU A 159 5.31 4.81 -8.26
N PRO A 160 5.36 4.16 -7.09
CA PRO A 160 4.56 4.57 -5.97
C PRO A 160 5.01 5.93 -5.43
N VAL A 161 4.07 6.72 -4.93
CA VAL A 161 4.35 7.90 -4.12
C VAL A 161 3.88 7.57 -2.71
N VAL A 162 4.78 7.59 -1.74
CA VAL A 162 4.38 7.57 -0.33
C VAL A 162 4.09 9.01 0.07
N VAL A 163 2.91 9.20 0.67
CA VAL A 163 2.50 10.47 1.23
C VAL A 163 2.49 10.28 2.75
N GLY A 164 3.53 10.76 3.43
CA GLY A 164 3.61 10.83 4.88
C GLY A 164 4.00 12.25 5.31
N PHE A 165 3.11 12.93 6.03
CA PHE A 165 3.42 14.21 6.67
C PHE A 165 3.78 13.97 8.15
N PRO A 166 4.66 14.78 8.77
CA PRO A 166 4.92 14.68 10.20
C PRO A 166 3.63 14.74 11.02
N GLY A 167 3.55 13.96 12.11
CA GLY A 167 2.38 13.92 13.01
C GLY A 167 1.45 12.72 12.78
N ALA A 168 0.14 12.96 12.67
CA ALA A 168 -0.86 11.88 12.64
C ALA A 168 -0.74 10.94 11.42
N GLU A 169 -0.05 11.38 10.36
CA GLU A 169 0.17 10.59 9.13
C GLU A 169 1.38 9.64 9.26
N GLU A 170 2.28 9.83 10.24
CA GLU A 170 3.41 8.90 10.49
C GLU A 170 2.95 7.49 10.88
N ARG A 171 1.70 7.35 11.34
CA ARG A 171 1.06 6.07 11.67
C ARG A 171 0.11 5.58 10.57
N ALA A 172 0.00 6.26 9.44
CA ALA A 172 -0.99 5.98 8.41
C ALA A 172 -0.39 6.00 7.00
N PRO A 173 0.56 5.10 6.68
CA PRO A 173 1.21 5.12 5.38
C PRO A 173 0.21 4.82 4.26
N ARG A 174 0.43 5.50 3.13
CA ARG A 174 -0.38 5.41 1.92
C ARG A 174 0.52 5.18 0.71
N TRP A 175 0.23 4.15 -0.06
CA TRP A 175 0.94 3.79 -1.29
C TRP A 175 0.00 3.90 -2.49
N GLU A 176 0.36 4.75 -3.44
CA GLU A 176 -0.39 4.90 -4.68
C GLU A 176 0.24 4.08 -5.81
N LEU A 177 -0.49 3.11 -6.36
CA LEU A 177 -0.02 2.25 -7.44
C LEU A 177 -0.60 2.74 -8.77
N ARG A 178 0.25 3.15 -9.70
CA ARG A 178 -0.12 3.73 -11.00
C ARG A 178 0.45 2.89 -12.16
N PRO A 179 -0.28 1.89 -12.68
CA PRO A 179 0.16 1.08 -13.81
C PRO A 179 0.46 1.94 -15.07
N GLN A 180 1.71 1.91 -15.57
CA GLN A 180 2.13 2.61 -16.78
C GLN A 180 1.87 1.80 -18.07
N SER A 181 2.04 0.47 -18.02
CA SER A 181 1.89 -0.40 -19.21
C SER A 181 1.31 -1.80 -18.94
N LYS A 182 1.25 -2.25 -17.69
CA LYS A 182 0.67 -3.55 -17.27
C LYS A 182 -0.52 -3.34 -16.37
N THR A 183 -1.47 -4.28 -16.38
CA THR A 183 -2.62 -4.26 -15.47
C THR A 183 -2.19 -4.50 -14.03
N LEU A 184 -2.84 -3.80 -13.08
CA LEU A 184 -2.64 -4.02 -11.65
C LEU A 184 -3.42 -5.27 -11.18
N ILE A 185 -3.04 -6.44 -11.70
CA ILE A 185 -3.60 -7.75 -11.32
C ILE A 185 -2.50 -8.59 -10.65
N GLY A 186 -2.90 -9.43 -9.69
CA GLY A 186 -2.00 -10.29 -8.92
C GLY A 186 -1.47 -9.59 -7.66
N ILE A 187 -0.53 -10.25 -6.98
CA ILE A 187 -0.01 -9.78 -5.71
C ILE A 187 0.98 -8.62 -5.87
N ARG A 188 0.91 -7.67 -4.93
CA ARG A 188 1.76 -6.49 -4.80
C ARG A 188 2.32 -6.47 -3.39
N TYR A 189 3.65 -6.49 -3.28
CA TYR A 189 4.31 -6.45 -1.99
C TYR A 189 4.79 -5.03 -1.66
N LEU A 190 4.40 -4.55 -0.48
CA LEU A 190 4.81 -3.27 0.08
C LEU A 190 5.66 -3.53 1.31
N TRP A 191 6.82 -2.86 1.40
CA TRP A 191 7.75 -3.01 2.51
C TRP A 191 7.86 -1.70 3.28
N PHE A 192 8.00 -1.78 4.60
CA PHE A 192 8.28 -0.61 5.43
C PHE A 192 9.00 -0.99 6.73
N LEU A 193 9.64 0.00 7.33
CA LEU A 193 10.20 -0.10 8.67
C LEU A 193 9.20 0.48 9.67
N LEU A 194 8.87 -0.30 10.69
CA LEU A 194 7.97 0.09 11.76
C LEU A 194 8.78 0.30 13.04
N GLN A 195 8.67 1.49 13.63
CA GLN A 195 9.12 1.75 14.99
C GLN A 195 7.94 1.62 15.95
N VAL A 196 8.11 0.80 16.99
CA VAL A 196 7.13 0.58 18.04
C VAL A 196 7.75 0.99 19.37
N PRO A 197 7.37 2.15 19.94
CA PRO A 197 7.77 2.50 21.29
C PRO A 197 7.43 1.39 22.29
N HIS A 198 8.31 1.11 23.25
CA HIS A 198 8.09 0.01 24.22
C HIS A 198 6.81 0.20 25.04
N THR A 199 6.40 1.45 25.25
CA THR A 199 5.13 1.82 25.92
C THR A 199 3.89 1.28 25.19
N CYS A 200 3.97 1.08 23.87
CA CYS A 200 2.87 0.57 23.06
C CYS A 200 2.64 -0.95 23.20
N GLN A 201 3.65 -1.69 23.70
CA GLN A 201 3.63 -3.16 23.83
C GLN A 201 3.26 -3.91 22.53
N GLY A 202 3.58 -3.33 21.38
CA GLY A 202 3.20 -3.80 20.06
C GLY A 202 2.42 -2.76 19.26
N ALA A 203 2.15 -3.08 18.00
CA ALA A 203 1.38 -2.24 17.10
C ALA A 203 0.21 -3.03 16.49
N ARG A 204 -1.00 -2.48 16.55
CA ARG A 204 -2.14 -2.97 15.79
C ARG A 204 -2.15 -2.34 14.41
N LEU A 205 -2.07 -3.17 13.39
CA LEU A 205 -2.10 -2.79 11.99
C LEU A 205 -3.47 -3.11 11.39
N ALA A 206 -4.13 -2.11 10.80
CA ALA A 206 -5.29 -2.29 9.93
C ALA A 206 -4.94 -1.76 8.53
N VAL A 207 -5.52 -2.34 7.49
CA VAL A 207 -5.24 -1.94 6.09
C VAL A 207 -6.51 -1.79 5.27
N ARG A 208 -6.39 -1.14 4.12
CA ARG A 208 -7.45 -0.96 3.13
C ARG A 208 -6.82 -0.84 1.74
N ALA A 209 -7.54 -1.28 0.71
CA ALA A 209 -7.21 -0.92 -0.66
C ALA A 209 -8.40 -0.26 -1.35
N ASP A 210 -8.17 0.86 -2.02
CA ASP A 210 -9.09 1.49 -2.96
C ASP A 210 -8.48 1.43 -4.36
N GLY A 211 -9.25 1.74 -5.39
CA GLY A 211 -8.66 1.89 -6.72
C GLY A 211 -9.64 2.38 -7.75
N ASP A 212 -9.18 2.50 -8.99
CA ASP A 212 -10.01 2.86 -10.11
C ASP A 212 -9.90 1.82 -11.22
N ILE A 213 -11.05 1.43 -11.75
CA ILE A 213 -11.16 0.52 -12.89
C ILE A 213 -11.56 1.35 -14.10
N GLN A 214 -10.78 1.26 -15.17
CA GLN A 214 -11.16 1.74 -16.49
C GLN A 214 -12.08 0.71 -17.14
N THR A 215 -13.25 1.17 -17.60
CA THR A 215 -14.19 0.41 -18.44
C THR A 215 -14.58 1.22 -19.68
N ARG A 216 -15.51 0.68 -20.49
CA ARG A 216 -16.13 1.41 -21.60
C ARG A 216 -16.98 2.61 -21.17
N LEU A 217 -17.45 2.62 -19.91
CA LEU A 217 -18.23 3.71 -19.33
C LEU A 217 -17.34 4.84 -18.79
N GLY A 218 -16.02 4.62 -18.74
CA GLY A 218 -15.05 5.54 -18.18
C GLY A 218 -14.29 4.95 -17.00
N ARG A 219 -13.60 5.81 -16.26
CA ARG A 219 -12.88 5.46 -15.04
C ARG A 219 -13.85 5.45 -13.87
N ILE A 220 -13.92 4.33 -13.16
CA ILE A 220 -14.86 4.10 -12.07
C ILE A 220 -14.10 3.86 -10.78
N ALA A 221 -14.29 4.75 -9.81
CA ALA A 221 -13.71 4.62 -8.49
C ALA A 221 -14.39 3.50 -7.69
N ILE A 222 -13.57 2.59 -7.18
CA ILE A 222 -13.98 1.42 -6.40
C ILE A 222 -13.29 1.39 -5.04
N GLY A 223 -13.94 0.77 -4.06
CA GLY A 223 -13.35 0.53 -2.75
C GLY A 223 -14.20 -0.42 -1.91
N PRO A 224 -13.72 -0.81 -0.73
CA PRO A 224 -14.42 -1.75 0.11
C PRO A 224 -15.69 -1.12 0.70
N LYS A 225 -16.61 -2.00 1.12
CA LYS A 225 -17.83 -1.59 1.83
C LYS A 225 -17.52 -0.85 3.14
N GLU A 226 -16.60 -1.39 3.93
CA GLU A 226 -16.13 -0.73 5.16
C GLU A 226 -14.86 0.07 4.86
N ARG A 227 -14.97 1.40 4.91
CA ARG A 227 -13.85 2.31 4.63
C ARG A 227 -13.16 2.81 5.89
N VAL A 228 -13.80 2.74 7.05
CA VAL A 228 -13.25 3.23 8.31
C VAL A 228 -12.25 2.20 8.85
N LEU A 229 -10.96 2.56 8.84
CA LEU A 229 -9.86 1.66 9.24
C LEU A 229 -10.02 1.12 10.68
N ASP A 230 -10.60 1.90 11.60
CA ASP A 230 -10.94 1.46 12.97
C ASP A 230 -11.81 0.20 13.05
N LYS A 231 -12.70 0.03 12.07
CA LYS A 231 -13.71 -1.04 12.06
C LYS A 231 -13.24 -2.26 11.30
N ARG A 232 -12.06 -2.19 10.69
CA ARG A 232 -11.51 -3.26 9.86
C ARG A 232 -10.72 -4.23 10.73
N PRO A 233 -10.55 -5.49 10.29
CA PRO A 233 -9.68 -6.43 10.98
C PRO A 233 -8.32 -5.80 11.25
N SER A 234 -7.78 -6.03 12.45
CA SER A 234 -6.41 -5.63 12.78
C SER A 234 -5.56 -6.82 13.23
N VAL A 235 -4.27 -6.76 12.93
CA VAL A 235 -3.27 -7.76 13.33
C VAL A 235 -2.26 -7.11 14.27
N LEU A 236 -1.83 -7.87 15.28
CA LEU A 236 -0.85 -7.41 16.27
C LEU A 236 0.57 -7.77 15.80
N ILE A 237 1.41 -6.75 15.64
CA ILE A 237 2.85 -6.88 15.40
C ILE A 237 3.57 -6.66 16.73
N ARG A 238 4.37 -7.64 17.15
CA ARG A 238 5.21 -7.64 18.36
C ARG A 238 6.35 -8.63 18.21
#